data_AF-A0A398D9M5-F1
#
_entry.id   AF-A0A398D9M5-F1
#
_cell.length_a   1.000
_cell.length_b   1.000
_cell.length_c   1.000
_cell.angle_alpha   90.00
_cell.angle_beta   90.00
_cell.angle_gamma   90.00
#
_symmetry.space_group_name_H-M   'P 1'
#
loop_
_entity.id
_entity.type
_entity.pdbx_description
1 polymer ?
#
loop_
_entity_poly.entity_id
_entity_poly.type
_entity_poly.pdbx_seq_one_letter_code
_entity_poly.pdbx_strand_id
1 'polypeptide(L)'
;MSSPFRKRDTVTLLMDVLRAAEKISLYLKGCSVQDFVKDPEKVDAVARNLEIIGEAVTKLPDGFKKEHPEIEWSQITGLRNRIVHEYFGI
;
A
#
# COMPACT_ATOMS: atom_id res chain seq x y z
N MET A 1 20.15 21.87 -15.81
CA MET A 1 19.14 20.84 -16.12
C MET A 1 19.18 19.77 -15.04
N SER A 2 18.22 19.81 -14.11
CA SER A 2 17.87 18.72 -13.19
C SER A 2 16.36 18.86 -12.93
N SER A 3 15.60 17.80 -13.15
CA SER A 3 14.13 17.83 -13.04
C SER A 3 13.67 18.12 -11.58
N PRO A 4 12.62 18.95 -11.34
CA PRO A 4 12.27 19.48 -10.01
C PRO A 4 11.41 18.54 -9.15
N PHE A 5 11.38 17.24 -9.44
CA PHE A 5 10.66 16.28 -8.61
C PHE A 5 11.47 15.99 -7.34
N ARG A 6 11.20 16.78 -6.30
CA ARG A 6 11.74 16.59 -4.95
C ARG A 6 11.42 15.15 -4.50
N LYS A 7 12.46 14.35 -4.26
CA LYS A 7 12.33 12.99 -3.70
C LYS A 7 11.52 13.11 -2.40
N ARG A 8 10.41 12.38 -2.28
CA ARG A 8 9.57 12.43 -1.07
C ARG A 8 10.39 11.92 0.11
N ASP A 9 10.33 12.63 1.23
CA ASP A 9 11.04 12.24 2.46
C ASP A 9 10.37 11.02 3.12
N THR A 10 11.12 10.36 4.00
CA THR A 10 10.67 9.14 4.71
C THR A 10 9.38 9.37 5.49
N VAL A 11 9.24 10.50 6.18
CA VAL A 11 8.04 10.80 6.99
C VAL A 11 6.81 10.88 6.09
N THR A 12 6.94 11.59 4.97
CA THR A 12 5.88 11.71 3.97
C THR A 12 5.46 10.35 3.41
N LEU A 13 6.40 9.43 3.16
CA LEU A 13 6.09 8.07 2.70
C LEU A 13 5.38 7.24 3.78
N LEU A 14 5.84 7.31 5.04
CA LEU A 14 5.19 6.63 6.16
C LEU A 14 3.77 7.16 6.41
N MET A 15 3.55 8.47 6.22
CA MET A 15 2.21 9.06 6.30
C MET A 15 1.28 8.56 5.21
N ASP A 16 1.77 8.27 4.00
CA ASP A 16 0.95 7.64 2.96
C ASP A 16 0.54 6.22 3.37
N VAL A 17 1.49 5.44 3.89
CA VAL A 17 1.23 4.09 4.39
C VAL A 17 0.16 4.11 5.49
N LEU A 18 0.33 4.99 6.49
CA LEU A 18 -0.60 5.13 7.61
C LEU A 18 -2.00 5.50 7.12
N ARG A 19 -2.13 6.55 6.30
CA ARG A 19 -3.44 7.00 5.80
C ARG A 19 -4.14 5.96 4.95
N ALA A 20 -3.39 5.22 4.14
CA ALA A 20 -3.95 4.14 3.34
C ALA A 20 -4.43 2.97 4.21
N ALA A 21 -3.67 2.59 5.24
CA ALA A 21 -4.05 1.57 6.21
C ALA A 21 -5.30 1.97 7.02
N GLU A 22 -5.40 3.24 7.43
CA GLU A 22 -6.58 3.80 8.11
C GLU A 22 -7.83 3.73 7.22
N LYS A 23 -7.70 4.07 5.92
CA LYS A 23 -8.81 3.95 4.96
C LYS A 23 -9.28 2.52 4.79
N ILE A 24 -8.35 1.58 4.61
CA ILE A 24 -8.69 0.14 4.51
C ILE A 24 -9.44 -0.30 5.77
N SER A 25 -8.93 0.04 6.95
CA SER A 25 -9.55 -0.29 8.23
C SER A 25 -10.97 0.31 8.36
N LEU A 26 -11.17 1.54 7.86
CA LEU A 26 -12.47 2.19 7.84
C LEU A 26 -13.45 1.49 6.89
N TYR A 27 -13.03 1.17 5.67
CA TYR A 27 -13.89 0.52 4.66
C TYR A 27 -14.31 -0.89 5.05
N LEU A 28 -13.43 -1.61 5.77
CA LEU A 28 -13.69 -2.97 6.22
C LEU A 28 -14.40 -3.04 7.58
N LYS A 29 -14.60 -1.90 8.26
CA LYS A 29 -15.22 -1.87 9.58
C LYS A 29 -16.66 -2.40 9.52
N GLY A 30 -16.90 -3.53 10.18
CA GLY A 30 -18.21 -4.20 10.20
C GLY A 30 -18.59 -4.86 8.87
N CYS A 31 -17.67 -4.93 7.90
CA CYS A 31 -17.88 -5.61 6.62
C CYS A 31 -17.54 -7.09 6.78
N SER A 32 -18.48 -7.99 6.50
CA SER A 32 -18.14 -9.41 6.38
C SER A 32 -17.36 -9.68 5.10
N VAL A 33 -16.72 -10.85 5.01
CA VAL A 33 -16.04 -11.27 3.78
C VAL A 33 -17.04 -11.39 2.63
N GLN A 34 -18.25 -11.90 2.90
CA GLN A 34 -19.31 -12.06 1.91
C GLN A 34 -19.81 -10.71 1.39
N ASP A 35 -19.89 -9.70 2.25
CA ASP A 35 -20.26 -8.34 1.84
C ASP A 35 -19.14 -7.70 1.01
N PHE A 36 -17.88 -7.93 1.39
CA PHE A 36 -16.72 -7.40 0.69
C PHE A 36 -16.63 -7.93 -0.75
N VAL A 37 -16.70 -9.25 -0.94
CA VAL A 37 -16.55 -9.85 -2.28
C VAL A 37 -17.71 -9.53 -3.24
N LYS A 38 -18.85 -9.05 -2.72
CA LYS A 38 -20.02 -8.64 -3.52
C LYS A 38 -20.05 -7.15 -3.83
N ASP A 39 -19.11 -6.39 -3.27
CA ASP A 39 -19.04 -4.94 -3.40
C ASP A 39 -17.78 -4.56 -4.21
N PRO A 40 -17.88 -4.50 -5.56
CA PRO A 40 -16.73 -4.25 -6.41
C PRO A 40 -16.08 -2.89 -6.14
N GLU A 41 -16.86 -1.86 -5.78
CA GLU A 41 -16.32 -0.53 -5.44
C GLU A 41 -15.45 -0.60 -4.18
N LYS A 42 -15.89 -1.35 -3.15
CA LYS A 42 -15.10 -1.56 -1.95
C LYS A 42 -13.84 -2.38 -2.23
N VAL A 43 -13.92 -3.39 -3.09
CA VAL A 43 -12.75 -4.18 -3.52
C VAL A 43 -11.74 -3.28 -4.22
N ASP A 44 -12.17 -2.47 -5.20
CA ASP A 44 -11.34 -1.49 -5.90
C ASP A 44 -10.69 -0.50 -4.91
N ALA A 45 -11.49 0.04 -3.98
CA ALA A 45 -11.00 0.99 -2.98
C ALA A 45 -9.94 0.38 -2.06
N VAL A 46 -10.12 -0.87 -1.60
CA VAL A 46 -9.14 -1.57 -0.78
C VAL A 46 -7.88 -1.88 -1.59
N ALA A 47 -8.02 -2.44 -2.79
CA ALA A 47 -6.90 -2.75 -3.69
C ALA A 47 -6.04 -1.51 -3.95
N ARG A 48 -6.68 -0.37 -4.26
CA ARG A 48 -5.99 0.90 -4.49
C ARG A 48 -5.16 1.36 -3.29
N ASN A 49 -5.68 1.21 -2.07
CA ASN A 49 -4.94 1.61 -0.88
C ASN A 49 -3.77 0.65 -0.57
N LEU A 50 -3.91 -0.64 -0.88
CA LEU A 50 -2.81 -1.60 -0.78
C LEU A 50 -1.69 -1.31 -1.79
N GLU A 51 -2.03 -0.88 -3.02
CA GLU A 51 -1.05 -0.41 -4.00
C GLU A 51 -0.26 0.81 -3.48
N ILE A 52 -0.95 1.78 -2.87
CA ILE A 52 -0.32 2.98 -2.30
C ILE A 52 0.66 2.59 -1.19
N ILE A 53 0.28 1.66 -0.32
CA ILE A 53 1.17 1.13 0.73
C ILE A 53 2.42 0.51 0.09
N GLY A 54 2.25 -0.40 -0.86
CA GLY A 54 3.38 -1.06 -1.53
C GLY A 54 4.31 -0.07 -2.23
N GLU A 55 3.76 0.89 -2.97
CA GLU A 55 4.51 1.93 -3.68
C GLU A 55 5.24 2.90 -2.75
N ALA A 56 4.66 3.23 -1.59
CA ALA A 56 5.34 4.04 -0.58
C ALA A 56 6.50 3.27 0.05
N VAL A 57 6.30 1.99 0.37
CA VAL A 57 7.32 1.13 0.97
C VAL A 57 8.49 0.84 0.03
N THR A 58 8.27 0.66 -1.28
CA THR A 58 9.38 0.50 -2.25
C THR A 58 10.31 1.72 -2.26
N LYS A 59 9.77 2.92 -2.01
CA LYS A 59 10.50 4.19 -2.02
C LYS A 59 11.21 4.53 -0.71
N LEU A 60 10.94 3.81 0.38
CA LEU A 60 11.64 4.03 1.65
C LEU A 60 13.16 3.78 1.48
N PRO A 61 14.03 4.57 2.12
CA PRO A 61 15.47 4.33 2.10
C PRO A 61 15.83 2.94 2.67
N ASP A 62 16.80 2.27 2.06
CA ASP A 62 17.21 0.94 2.53
C ASP A 62 17.82 0.95 3.92
N GLY A 63 18.47 2.06 4.32
CA GLY A 63 18.95 2.25 5.69
C GLY A 63 17.82 2.16 6.71
N PHE A 64 16.70 2.86 6.44
CA PHE A 64 15.51 2.83 7.28
C PHE A 64 14.92 1.42 7.37
N LYS A 65 14.81 0.70 6.24
CA LYS A 65 14.29 -0.69 6.25
C LYS A 65 15.19 -1.63 7.07
N LYS A 66 16.51 -1.45 7.01
CA LYS A 66 17.49 -2.26 7.77
C LYS A 66 17.47 -1.96 9.27
N GLU A 67 17.15 -0.73 9.66
CA GLU A 67 16.97 -0.32 11.06
C GLU A 67 15.68 -0.91 11.67
N HIS A 68 14.73 -1.32 10.83
CA HIS A 68 13.44 -1.88 11.21
C HIS A 68 13.23 -3.30 10.65
N PRO A 69 14.09 -4.29 10.98
CA PRO A 69 14.01 -5.65 10.42
C PRO A 69 12.79 -6.44 10.93
N GLU A 70 12.11 -5.97 11.98
CA GLU A 70 10.87 -6.56 12.49
C GLU A 70 9.68 -6.41 11.53
N ILE A 71 9.80 -5.55 10.52
CA ILE A 71 8.79 -5.34 9.49
C ILE A 71 9.15 -6.15 8.25
N GLU A 72 8.20 -6.95 7.76
CA GLU A 72 8.31 -7.78 6.57
C GLU A 72 8.26 -6.95 5.26
N TRP A 73 9.24 -6.08 5.05
CA TRP A 73 9.28 -5.13 3.93
C TRP A 73 9.13 -5.82 2.56
N SER A 74 9.78 -6.97 2.39
CA SER A 74 9.72 -7.75 1.15
C SER A 74 8.29 -8.21 0.84
N GLN A 75 7.54 -8.64 1.85
CA GLN A 75 6.15 -9.06 1.68
C GLN A 75 5.25 -7.89 1.29
N ILE A 76 5.44 -6.72 1.93
CA ILE A 76 4.65 -5.51 1.62
C ILE A 76 4.90 -5.05 0.18
N THR A 77 6.16 -5.07 -0.27
CA THR A 77 6.48 -4.77 -1.68
C THR A 77 5.95 -5.84 -2.65
N GLY A 78 5.99 -7.11 -2.26
CA GLY A 78 5.47 -8.23 -3.05
C GLY A 78 3.95 -8.20 -3.20
N LEU A 79 3.22 -7.67 -2.23
CA LEU A 79 1.76 -7.53 -2.27
C LEU A 79 1.30 -6.66 -3.45
N ARG A 80 1.98 -5.55 -3.73
CA ARG A 80 1.72 -4.71 -4.91
C ARG A 80 1.79 -5.52 -6.20
N ASN A 81 2.82 -6.37 -6.33
CA ASN A 81 2.99 -7.17 -7.54
C ASN A 81 1.85 -8.19 -7.69
N ARG A 82 1.44 -8.84 -6.59
CA ARG A 82 0.29 -9.77 -6.63
C ARG A 82 -1.00 -9.06 -7.00
N ILE A 83 -1.29 -7.91 -6.38
CA ILE A 83 -2.51 -7.15 -6.69
C ILE A 83 -2.48 -6.72 -8.16
N VAL A 84 -1.40 -6.11 -8.66
CA VAL A 84 -1.35 -5.68 -10.07
C VAL A 84 -1.42 -6.87 -11.03
N HIS A 85 -0.80 -8.02 -10.73
CA HIS A 85 -0.82 -9.16 -11.65
C HIS A 85 -2.12 -9.96 -11.60
N GLU A 86 -2.72 -10.15 -10.42
CA GLU A 86 -3.95 -10.94 -10.25
C GLU A 86 -5.21 -10.10 -10.51
N TYR A 87 -5.16 -8.77 -10.35
CA TYR A 87 -6.30 -7.87 -10.61
C TYR A 87 -6.46 -7.53 -12.09
N PHE A 88 -5.35 -7.45 -12.84
CA PHE A 88 -5.37 -7.27 -14.31
C PHE A 88 -5.31 -8.60 -15.07
N GLY A 89 -5.34 -9.74 -14.37
CA GLY A 89 -5.28 -11.08 -14.94
C GLY A 89 -6.63 -11.67 -15.39
N ILE A 90 -7.65 -10.84 -15.59
CA ILE A 90 -9.00 -11.23 -16.06
C ILE A 90 -9.16 -10.85 -17.55
#